data_AF-A0A523YZY9-F1
#
_entry.id   AF-A0A523YZY9-F1
#
_cell.length_a   1.000
_cell.length_b   1.000
_cell.length_c   1.000
_cell.angle_alpha   90.00
_cell.angle_beta   90.00
_cell.angle_gamma   90.00
#
_symmetry.space_group_name_H-M   'P 1'
#
loop_
_entity.id
_entity.type
_entity.pdbx_description
1 polymer ?
#
loop_
_entity_poly.entity_id
_entity_poly.type
_entity_poly.pdbx_seq_one_letter_code
_entity_poly.pdbx_strand_id
1 'polypeptide(L)'
;MNTSAGGMPSTLNIRRFPLWQVFTAQALMLMDLSWITAAYTLVAGRLLDFHAGRVFMVFGAIYLATYLVASVLQFVELDDGIIQVLLLTVAISGLLWAASNLIYLEEQLNIAGIISRYLRSFGSLSVLFKPEFLLAITVISLWRRGLSIARHAVGPRFIRRAFNGGVLALVAIGIVAAALGRSLPILGGALFLFSSLIAMGGARLSSLSCLRGGRGIPFEREWVVGLTLLAIGLLAIAGGLGLLAAGPISEWVGGLLSVAGRFVVPLLKIILWPIIYFFGIVLAWILRLIELPLEEVIDPTALDGLEEWISGLPEMQSLSSGPQIASVIAMIVTMIGVVFLIWIVLYTVRKFKSEILVRIHEEDERVPLSGSVSDYLLALLQGQVKRAIEGISRLNPAASFIAAARIRRIYASLLRLSARLGEPRVPSDTPLEFMENLERIFPASQTELAAITQAYLRVRYGELPETRMQVEDVESAWELVRKRGEPDEETG
;
A
#
# COMPACT_ATOMS: atom_id res chain seq x y z
N MET A 1 9.62 31.87 -55.63
CA MET A 1 10.12 30.53 -55.23
C MET A 1 10.90 30.69 -53.95
N ASN A 2 10.25 30.50 -52.80
CA ASN A 2 10.89 30.53 -51.47
C ASN A 2 10.73 29.13 -50.87
N THR A 3 11.84 28.40 -50.77
CA THR A 3 11.94 27.08 -50.16
C THR A 3 11.90 27.23 -48.64
N SER A 4 10.76 26.86 -48.05
CA SER A 4 10.57 26.69 -46.62
C SER A 4 11.45 25.54 -46.11
N ALA A 5 12.50 25.87 -45.38
CA ALA A 5 13.28 24.91 -44.61
C ALA A 5 12.40 24.32 -43.50
N GLY A 6 11.95 23.08 -43.68
CA GLY A 6 11.24 22.32 -42.67
C GLY A 6 12.15 22.09 -41.46
N GLY A 7 11.83 22.73 -40.33
CA GLY A 7 12.48 22.45 -39.06
C GLY A 7 12.25 20.98 -38.68
N MET A 8 13.33 20.21 -38.58
CA MET A 8 13.25 18.86 -38.05
C MET A 8 12.69 18.92 -36.62
N PRO A 9 11.69 18.09 -36.26
CA PRO A 9 11.19 18.03 -34.91
C PRO A 9 12.34 17.67 -33.98
N SER A 10 12.58 18.57 -33.04
CA SER A 10 13.53 18.47 -31.95
C SER A 10 13.49 17.08 -31.31
N THR A 11 14.61 16.38 -31.43
CA THR A 11 15.11 15.27 -30.62
C THR A 11 14.16 14.81 -29.52
N LEU A 12 13.64 13.59 -29.66
CA LEU A 12 13.03 12.80 -28.59
C LEU A 12 13.87 12.97 -27.33
N ASN A 13 13.35 13.77 -26.40
CA ASN A 13 14.00 14.04 -25.13
C ASN A 13 13.81 12.76 -24.30
N ILE A 14 14.68 11.78 -24.51
CA ILE A 14 14.68 10.50 -23.80
C ILE A 14 14.75 10.86 -22.31
N ARG A 15 13.58 10.86 -21.63
CA ARG A 15 13.46 11.08 -20.19
C ARG A 15 14.39 10.05 -19.54
N ARG A 16 15.57 10.50 -19.09
CA ARG A 16 16.54 9.62 -18.43
C ARG A 16 15.85 8.98 -17.24
N PHE A 17 15.81 7.65 -17.22
CA PHE A 17 15.30 6.91 -16.07
C PHE A 17 16.06 7.35 -14.82
N PRO A 18 15.38 7.86 -13.78
CA PRO A 18 16.03 8.26 -12.56
C PRO A 18 16.54 7.00 -11.83
N LEU A 19 17.82 6.67 -12.01
CA LEU A 19 18.47 5.47 -11.45
C LEU A 19 18.23 5.32 -9.95
N TRP A 20 18.20 6.44 -9.22
CA TRP A 20 17.85 6.47 -7.79
C TRP A 20 16.47 5.90 -7.49
N GLN A 21 15.48 6.11 -8.34
CA GLN A 21 14.14 5.56 -8.13
C GLN A 21 14.11 4.05 -8.35
N VAL A 22 14.81 3.55 -9.38
CA VAL A 22 14.92 2.10 -9.64
C VAL A 22 15.65 1.41 -8.49
N PHE A 23 16.77 1.96 -8.04
CA PHE A 23 17.51 1.42 -6.90
C PHE A 23 16.66 1.41 -5.62
N THR A 24 15.94 2.50 -5.35
CA THR A 24 15.03 2.61 -4.20
C THR A 24 13.88 1.61 -4.29
N ALA A 25 13.30 1.42 -5.49
CA ALA A 25 12.25 0.44 -5.73
C ALA A 25 12.74 -0.98 -5.47
N GLN A 26 13.93 -1.35 -5.94
CA GLN A 26 14.53 -2.66 -5.69
C GLN A 26 14.78 -2.91 -4.19
N ALA A 27 15.32 -1.92 -3.47
CA ALA A 27 15.51 -2.01 -2.03
C ALA A 27 14.17 -2.20 -1.29
N LEU A 28 13.13 -1.47 -1.69
CA LEU A 28 11.79 -1.62 -1.16
C LEU A 28 11.18 -3.01 -1.45
N MET A 29 11.42 -3.56 -2.64
CA MET A 29 10.99 -4.93 -2.98
C MET A 29 11.69 -5.97 -2.12
N LEU A 30 13.00 -5.84 -1.90
CA LEU A 30 13.77 -6.71 -0.98
C LEU A 30 13.25 -6.62 0.45
N MET A 31 12.89 -5.41 0.90
CA MET A 31 12.27 -5.18 2.21
C MET A 31 10.93 -5.89 2.34
N ASP A 32 10.12 -5.88 1.28
CA ASP A 32 8.84 -6.57 1.30
C ASP A 32 8.99 -8.10 1.25
N LEU A 33 9.89 -8.59 0.41
CA LEU A 33 10.15 -10.01 0.24
C LEU A 33 10.65 -10.67 1.52
N SER A 34 11.42 -9.96 2.35
CA SER A 34 12.01 -10.54 3.56
C SER A 34 10.95 -10.97 4.58
N TRP A 35 9.92 -10.15 4.82
CA TRP A 35 8.84 -10.51 5.75
C TRP A 35 7.77 -11.37 5.08
N ILE A 36 7.48 -11.19 3.78
CA ILE A 36 6.52 -12.04 3.06
C ILE A 36 7.03 -13.48 2.98
N THR A 37 8.31 -13.67 2.66
CA THR A 37 8.93 -15.00 2.63
C THR A 37 8.89 -15.64 4.01
N ALA A 38 9.26 -14.89 5.05
CA ALA A 38 9.22 -15.39 6.43
C ALA A 38 7.81 -15.81 6.86
N ALA A 39 6.78 -15.02 6.53
CA ALA A 39 5.38 -15.35 6.79
C ALA A 39 4.96 -16.62 6.06
N TYR A 40 5.26 -16.71 4.76
CA TYR A 40 4.91 -17.88 3.95
C TYR A 40 5.60 -19.15 4.48
N THR A 41 6.90 -19.11 4.74
CA THR A 41 7.64 -20.26 5.28
C THR A 41 7.18 -20.64 6.68
N LEU A 42 6.78 -19.66 7.50
CA LEU A 42 6.27 -19.94 8.85
C LEU A 42 4.95 -20.73 8.80
N VAL A 43 4.04 -20.36 7.89
CA VAL A 43 2.72 -20.98 7.78
C VAL A 43 2.77 -22.26 6.92
N ALA A 44 3.33 -22.17 5.71
CA ALA A 44 3.37 -23.27 4.75
C ALA A 44 4.48 -24.29 5.02
N GLY A 45 5.58 -23.88 5.68
CA GLY A 45 6.72 -24.76 5.96
C GLY A 45 6.41 -25.92 6.92
N ARG A 46 5.23 -25.95 7.55
CA ARG A 46 4.77 -27.14 8.27
C ARG A 46 4.35 -28.28 7.34
N LEU A 47 3.87 -27.92 6.15
CA LEU A 47 3.27 -28.85 5.20
C LEU A 47 4.28 -29.31 4.16
N LEU A 48 5.29 -28.48 3.89
CA LEU A 48 6.24 -28.68 2.81
C LEU A 48 7.64 -28.23 3.29
N ASP A 49 8.63 -29.12 3.22
CA ASP A 49 10.02 -28.86 3.66
C ASP A 49 10.76 -27.91 2.71
N PHE A 50 10.36 -26.63 2.73
CA PHE A 50 10.91 -25.63 1.84
C PHE A 50 12.19 -24.98 2.37
N HIS A 51 13.19 -24.90 1.51
CA HIS A 51 14.30 -23.96 1.71
C HIS A 51 13.80 -22.52 1.50
N ALA A 52 13.92 -21.69 2.55
CA ALA A 52 13.50 -20.28 2.52
C ALA A 52 14.14 -19.49 1.37
N GLY A 53 15.38 -19.80 0.99
CA GLY A 53 16.05 -19.19 -0.15
C GLY A 53 15.34 -19.42 -1.49
N ARG A 54 14.74 -20.60 -1.70
CA ARG A 54 13.97 -20.89 -2.92
C ARG A 54 12.69 -20.07 -2.97
N VAL A 55 11.94 -20.03 -1.87
CA VAL A 55 10.73 -19.20 -1.75
C VAL A 55 11.06 -17.73 -2.03
N PHE A 56 12.15 -17.22 -1.44
CA PHE A 56 12.63 -15.86 -1.67
C PHE A 56 12.92 -15.59 -3.15
N MET A 57 13.63 -16.49 -3.83
CA MET A 57 13.97 -16.34 -5.25
C MET A 57 12.74 -16.38 -6.17
N VAL A 58 11.82 -17.32 -5.93
CA VAL A 58 10.58 -17.43 -6.71
C VAL A 58 9.71 -16.18 -6.53
N PHE A 59 9.46 -15.77 -5.28
CA PHE A 59 8.69 -14.56 -5.02
C PHE A 59 9.38 -13.30 -5.53
N GLY A 60 10.70 -13.22 -5.42
CA GLY A 60 11.50 -12.12 -5.95
C GLY A 60 11.41 -11.99 -7.46
N ALA A 61 11.51 -13.10 -8.19
CA ALA A 61 11.38 -13.11 -9.64
C ALA A 61 9.98 -12.66 -10.10
N ILE A 62 8.92 -13.14 -9.45
CA ILE A 62 7.53 -12.72 -9.77
C ILE A 62 7.32 -11.23 -9.49
N TYR A 63 7.80 -10.76 -8.34
CA TYR A 63 7.69 -9.35 -7.95
C TYR A 63 8.45 -8.46 -8.95
N LEU A 64 9.68 -8.82 -9.30
CA LEU A 64 10.50 -8.09 -10.26
C LEU A 64 9.90 -8.11 -11.67
N ALA A 65 9.45 -9.26 -12.16
CA ALA A 65 8.79 -9.37 -13.45
C ALA A 65 7.54 -8.48 -13.52
N THR A 66 6.71 -8.50 -12.47
CA THR A 66 5.52 -7.64 -12.39
C THR A 66 5.90 -6.16 -12.42
N TYR A 67 6.92 -5.76 -11.65
CA TYR A 67 7.42 -4.38 -11.63
C TYR A 67 7.95 -3.95 -13.01
N LEU A 68 8.75 -4.78 -13.68
CA LEU A 68 9.33 -4.48 -14.99
C LEU A 68 8.25 -4.36 -16.06
N VAL A 69 7.33 -5.33 -16.14
CA VAL A 69 6.22 -5.28 -17.10
C VAL A 69 5.36 -4.05 -16.86
N ALA A 70 4.98 -3.77 -15.61
CA ALA A 70 4.18 -2.60 -15.27
C ALA A 70 4.91 -1.28 -15.55
N SER A 71 6.24 -1.27 -15.43
CA SER A 71 7.06 -0.10 -15.77
C SER A 71 7.12 0.10 -17.28
N VAL A 72 7.34 -0.96 -18.07
CA VAL A 72 7.35 -0.90 -19.55
C VAL A 72 5.99 -0.46 -20.08
N LEU A 73 4.89 -1.01 -19.55
CA LEU A 73 3.53 -0.62 -19.94
C LEU A 73 3.20 0.86 -19.71
N GLN A 74 3.95 1.57 -18.86
CA GLN A 74 3.77 3.03 -18.71
C GLN A 74 4.42 3.84 -19.83
N PHE A 75 5.36 3.26 -20.56
CA PHE A 75 6.02 3.92 -21.69
C PHE A 75 5.35 3.60 -23.03
N VAL A 76 4.51 2.57 -23.08
CA VAL A 76 3.80 2.18 -24.30
C VAL A 76 2.36 2.67 -24.20
N GLU A 77 1.94 3.48 -25.17
CA GLU A 77 0.55 3.90 -25.34
C GLU A 77 -0.28 2.74 -25.89
N LEU A 78 -0.69 1.82 -25.00
CA LEU A 78 -1.58 0.70 -25.33
C LEU A 78 -3.00 0.95 -24.85
N ASP A 79 -3.96 0.37 -25.55
CA ASP A 79 -5.36 0.35 -25.12
C ASP A 79 -5.51 -0.31 -23.74
N ASP A 80 -6.40 0.26 -22.93
CA ASP A 80 -6.70 -0.22 -21.58
C ASP A 80 -6.98 -1.72 -21.52
N GLY A 81 -7.72 -2.25 -22.51
CA GLY A 81 -8.07 -3.68 -22.57
C GLY A 81 -6.83 -4.57 -22.71
N ILE A 82 -5.86 -4.16 -23.54
CA ILE A 82 -4.61 -4.90 -23.77
C ILE A 82 -3.75 -4.89 -22.52
N ILE A 83 -3.63 -3.73 -21.85
CA ILE A 83 -2.90 -3.60 -20.59
C ILE A 83 -3.45 -4.55 -19.53
N GLN A 84 -4.79 -4.64 -19.40
CA GLN A 84 -5.43 -5.53 -18.43
C GLN A 84 -5.16 -7.01 -18.72
N VAL A 85 -5.30 -7.42 -19.98
CA VAL A 85 -5.03 -8.81 -20.41
C VAL A 85 -3.57 -9.16 -20.14
N LEU A 86 -2.63 -8.26 -20.45
CA LEU A 86 -1.21 -8.51 -20.25
C LEU A 86 -0.85 -8.61 -18.75
N LEU A 87 -1.39 -7.73 -17.91
CA LEU A 87 -1.18 -7.80 -16.46
C LEU A 87 -1.79 -9.04 -15.82
N LEU A 88 -2.98 -9.46 -16.27
CA LEU A 88 -3.62 -10.70 -15.83
C LEU A 88 -2.78 -11.91 -16.25
N THR A 89 -2.27 -11.90 -17.47
CA THR A 89 -1.40 -12.97 -18.01
C THR A 89 -0.13 -13.12 -17.17
N VAL A 90 0.49 -12.00 -16.76
CA VAL A 90 1.66 -12.02 -15.86
C VAL A 90 1.29 -12.58 -14.48
N ALA A 91 0.14 -12.21 -13.92
CA ALA A 91 -0.32 -12.73 -12.64
C ALA A 91 -0.54 -14.25 -12.66
N ILE A 92 -1.27 -14.74 -13.67
CA ILE A 92 -1.55 -16.18 -13.84
C ILE A 92 -0.26 -16.96 -14.10
N SER A 93 0.61 -16.46 -14.98
CA SER A 93 1.90 -17.09 -15.28
C SER A 93 2.79 -17.15 -14.04
N GLY A 94 2.83 -16.07 -13.26
CA GLY A 94 3.56 -16.02 -11.98
C GLY A 94 3.02 -17.04 -10.98
N LEU A 95 1.70 -17.19 -10.87
CA LEU A 95 1.06 -18.17 -9.99
C LEU A 95 1.40 -19.61 -10.38
N LEU A 96 1.26 -19.95 -11.66
CA LEU A 96 1.56 -21.29 -12.17
C LEU A 96 3.05 -21.62 -12.01
N TRP A 97 3.93 -20.66 -12.29
CA TRP A 97 5.36 -20.83 -12.09
C TRP A 97 5.72 -21.00 -10.61
N ALA A 98 5.08 -20.25 -9.71
CA ALA A 98 5.28 -20.44 -8.28
C ALA A 98 4.78 -21.80 -7.79
N ALA A 99 3.62 -22.26 -8.28
CA ALA A 99 3.05 -23.55 -7.91
C ALA A 99 3.94 -24.70 -8.37
N SER A 100 4.49 -24.62 -9.59
CA SER A 100 5.45 -25.57 -10.12
C SER A 100 6.73 -25.64 -9.30
N ASN A 101 7.34 -24.49 -8.98
CA ASN A 101 8.65 -24.46 -8.31
C ASN A 101 8.60 -24.66 -6.79
N LEU A 102 7.45 -24.35 -6.16
CA LEU A 102 7.29 -24.48 -4.72
C LEU A 102 6.52 -25.75 -4.39
N ILE A 103 5.33 -25.98 -4.92
CA ILE A 103 4.46 -27.08 -4.45
C ILE A 103 4.73 -28.39 -5.19
N TYR A 104 4.90 -28.36 -6.52
CA TYR A 104 4.96 -29.55 -7.37
C TYR A 104 6.38 -29.85 -7.89
N LEU A 105 7.42 -29.54 -7.11
CA LEU A 105 8.82 -29.60 -7.56
C LEU A 105 9.23 -30.97 -8.12
N GLU A 106 8.80 -32.06 -7.47
CA GLU A 106 9.23 -33.42 -7.81
C GLU A 106 8.45 -34.02 -8.97
N GLU A 107 7.33 -33.42 -9.35
CA GLU A 107 6.46 -33.95 -10.37
C GLU A 107 6.69 -33.20 -11.69
N GLN A 108 7.10 -33.92 -12.73
CA GLN A 108 7.21 -33.39 -14.10
C GLN A 108 5.82 -33.23 -14.72
N LEU A 109 5.00 -32.33 -14.17
CA LEU A 109 3.68 -32.04 -14.69
C LEU A 109 3.75 -31.03 -15.83
N ASN A 110 3.05 -31.33 -16.93
CA ASN A 110 2.73 -30.34 -17.94
C ASN A 110 1.86 -29.21 -17.34
N ILE A 111 1.81 -28.04 -17.99
CA ILE A 111 1.04 -26.87 -17.54
C ILE A 111 -0.43 -27.23 -17.26
N ALA A 112 -1.06 -28.05 -18.12
CA ALA A 112 -2.42 -28.53 -17.92
C ALA A 112 -2.57 -29.39 -16.64
N GLY A 113 -1.56 -30.21 -16.34
CA GLY A 113 -1.48 -31.00 -15.11
C GLY A 113 -1.44 -30.10 -13.86
N ILE A 114 -0.59 -29.08 -13.87
CA ILE A 114 -0.49 -28.11 -12.78
C ILE A 114 -1.82 -27.39 -12.57
N ILE A 115 -2.46 -26.89 -13.63
CA ILE A 115 -3.75 -26.20 -13.54
C ILE A 115 -4.83 -27.13 -12.97
N SER A 116 -4.96 -28.34 -13.51
CA SER A 116 -5.99 -29.29 -13.07
C SER A 116 -5.81 -29.69 -11.61
N ARG A 117 -4.56 -29.88 -11.15
CA ARG A 117 -4.25 -30.24 -9.77
C ARG A 117 -4.47 -29.06 -8.82
N TYR A 118 -4.07 -27.86 -9.23
CA TYR A 118 -4.31 -26.63 -8.49
C TYR A 118 -5.80 -26.34 -8.33
N LEU A 119 -6.61 -26.58 -9.37
CA LEU A 119 -8.08 -26.47 -9.28
C LEU A 119 -8.68 -27.56 -8.40
N ARG A 120 -8.23 -28.81 -8.56
CA ARG A 120 -8.69 -29.95 -7.74
C ARG A 120 -8.30 -29.78 -6.27
N SER A 121 -7.17 -29.13 -5.97
CA SER A 121 -6.79 -28.83 -4.60
C SER A 121 -7.73 -27.84 -3.94
N PHE A 122 -8.42 -26.96 -4.66
CA PHE A 122 -9.50 -26.17 -4.05
C PHE A 122 -10.76 -26.98 -3.76
N GLY A 123 -10.97 -28.07 -4.50
CA GLY A 123 -12.14 -28.94 -4.34
C GLY A 123 -12.05 -29.89 -3.14
N SER A 124 -10.85 -30.32 -2.71
CA SER A 124 -10.75 -31.23 -1.55
C SER A 124 -10.76 -30.47 -0.22
N LEU A 125 -11.62 -30.88 0.70
CA LEU A 125 -12.06 -30.04 1.82
C LEU A 125 -11.37 -30.33 3.16
N SER A 126 -10.37 -31.20 3.17
CA SER A 126 -9.86 -31.78 4.42
C SER A 126 -8.97 -30.85 5.25
N VAL A 127 -8.48 -29.73 4.71
CA VAL A 127 -7.51 -28.85 5.39
C VAL A 127 -7.87 -27.37 5.18
N LEU A 128 -8.09 -26.65 6.28
CA LEU A 128 -8.55 -25.25 6.31
C LEU A 128 -7.54 -24.25 5.70
N PHE A 129 -6.25 -24.60 5.66
CA PHE A 129 -5.19 -23.78 5.07
C PHE A 129 -4.32 -24.62 4.13
N LYS A 130 -4.72 -24.67 2.86
CA LYS A 130 -3.91 -25.35 1.85
C LYS A 130 -2.72 -24.50 1.41
N PRO A 131 -1.55 -25.12 1.17
CA PRO A 131 -0.39 -24.42 0.62
C PRO A 131 -0.73 -23.69 -0.67
N GLU A 132 -1.56 -24.27 -1.54
CA GLU A 132 -2.00 -23.69 -2.80
C GLU A 132 -2.75 -22.36 -2.60
N PHE A 133 -3.61 -22.28 -1.58
CA PHE A 133 -4.37 -21.08 -1.27
C PHE A 133 -3.48 -19.97 -0.71
N LEU A 134 -2.59 -20.32 0.23
CA LEU A 134 -1.59 -19.39 0.78
C LEU A 134 -0.66 -18.86 -0.31
N LEU A 135 -0.27 -19.72 -1.25
CA LEU A 135 0.52 -19.35 -2.41
C LEU A 135 -0.23 -18.35 -3.29
N ALA A 136 -1.51 -18.61 -3.61
CA ALA A 136 -2.34 -17.68 -4.39
C ALA A 136 -2.41 -16.29 -3.76
N ILE A 137 -2.73 -16.23 -2.47
CA ILE A 137 -2.82 -14.96 -1.74
C ILE A 137 -1.48 -14.22 -1.78
N THR A 138 -0.39 -14.95 -1.56
CA THR A 138 0.95 -14.37 -1.51
C THR A 138 1.38 -13.83 -2.87
N VAL A 139 1.21 -14.61 -3.94
CA VAL A 139 1.54 -14.20 -5.31
C VAL A 139 0.70 -12.99 -5.74
N ILE A 140 -0.60 -12.99 -5.45
CA ILE A 140 -1.47 -11.85 -5.80
C ILE A 140 -1.13 -10.60 -4.99
N SER A 141 -0.75 -10.77 -3.72
CA SER A 141 -0.27 -9.66 -2.89
C SER A 141 1.04 -9.07 -3.43
N LEU A 142 1.98 -9.91 -3.86
CA LEU A 142 3.24 -9.50 -4.50
C LEU A 142 2.99 -8.81 -5.83
N TRP A 143 2.11 -9.36 -6.67
CA TRP A 143 1.73 -8.77 -7.95
C TRP A 143 1.11 -7.38 -7.76
N ARG A 144 0.15 -7.25 -6.82
CA ARG A 144 -0.46 -5.95 -6.49
C ARG A 144 0.58 -4.95 -5.99
N ARG A 145 1.55 -5.39 -5.17
CA ARG A 145 2.63 -4.51 -4.70
C ARG A 145 3.58 -4.11 -5.84
N GLY A 146 3.94 -5.04 -6.73
CA GLY A 146 4.72 -4.79 -7.95
C GLY A 146 4.11 -3.69 -8.79
N LEU A 147 2.80 -3.78 -9.03
CA LEU A 147 2.03 -2.75 -9.73
C LEU A 147 2.02 -1.42 -8.98
N SER A 148 1.83 -1.45 -7.67
CA SER A 148 1.81 -0.22 -6.86
C SER A 148 3.14 0.53 -6.92
N ILE A 149 4.27 -0.18 -6.85
CA ILE A 149 5.61 0.41 -6.89
C ILE A 149 5.92 0.98 -8.27
N ALA A 150 5.55 0.26 -9.33
CA ALA A 150 5.77 0.75 -10.69
C ALA A 150 5.03 2.07 -10.96
N ARG A 151 3.84 2.27 -10.38
CA ARG A 151 3.01 3.47 -10.60
C ARG A 151 3.50 4.71 -9.88
N HIS A 152 3.90 4.55 -8.62
CA HIS A 152 4.18 5.68 -7.75
C HIS A 152 5.67 5.94 -7.72
N ALA A 153 6.08 7.18 -7.99
CA ALA A 153 7.43 7.61 -7.65
C ALA A 153 7.66 7.29 -6.17
N VAL A 154 8.69 6.49 -5.88
CA VAL A 154 8.91 5.93 -4.55
C VAL A 154 9.35 7.04 -3.59
N GLY A 155 8.35 7.75 -3.04
CA GLY A 155 8.57 8.88 -2.16
C GLY A 155 8.83 8.46 -0.71
N PRO A 156 9.44 9.33 0.12
CA PRO A 156 9.74 9.01 1.53
C PRO A 156 8.51 8.61 2.35
N ARG A 157 7.35 9.21 2.07
CA ARG A 157 6.08 8.87 2.75
C ARG A 157 5.58 7.46 2.41
N PHE A 158 5.83 7.00 1.18
CA PHE A 158 5.46 5.65 0.77
C PHE A 158 6.33 4.62 1.50
N ILE A 159 7.65 4.82 1.48
CA ILE A 159 8.59 3.92 2.15
C ILE A 159 8.35 3.87 3.65
N ARG A 160 8.11 5.00 4.31
CA ARG A 160 7.79 5.02 5.75
C ARG A 160 6.55 4.18 6.06
N ARG A 161 5.50 4.26 5.23
CA ARG A 161 4.30 3.43 5.41
C ARG A 161 4.60 1.95 5.19
N ALA A 162 5.37 1.62 4.15
CA ALA A 162 5.78 0.25 3.87
C ALA A 162 6.66 -0.33 4.99
N PHE A 163 7.61 0.45 5.52
CA PHE A 163 8.43 0.11 6.67
C PHE A 163 7.59 -0.16 7.91
N ASN A 164 6.68 0.77 8.28
CA ASN A 164 5.80 0.57 9.43
C ASN A 164 4.94 -0.70 9.27
N GLY A 165 4.40 -0.94 8.07
CA GLY A 165 3.65 -2.16 7.77
C GLY A 165 4.50 -3.42 7.86
N GLY A 166 5.75 -3.38 7.38
CA GLY A 166 6.70 -4.49 7.47
C GLY A 166 7.17 -4.79 8.89
N VAL A 167 7.42 -3.76 9.71
CA VAL A 167 7.73 -3.92 11.14
C VAL A 167 6.55 -4.57 11.86
N LEU A 168 5.33 -4.07 11.64
CA LEU A 168 4.12 -4.67 12.22
C LEU A 168 3.97 -6.13 11.79
N ALA A 169 4.23 -6.43 10.52
CA ALA A 169 4.19 -7.80 10.00
C ALA A 169 5.25 -8.70 10.64
N LEU A 170 6.50 -8.24 10.79
CA LEU A 170 7.56 -9.01 11.47
C LEU A 170 7.23 -9.27 12.94
N VAL A 171 6.66 -8.29 13.66
CA VAL A 171 6.19 -8.49 15.03
C VAL A 171 5.07 -9.53 15.08
N ALA A 172 4.10 -9.45 14.17
CA ALA A 172 3.02 -10.43 14.07
C ALA A 172 3.56 -11.84 13.75
N ILE A 173 4.48 -11.96 12.79
CA ILE A 173 5.18 -13.21 12.47
C ILE A 173 5.93 -13.73 13.69
N GLY A 174 6.55 -12.85 14.49
CA GLY A 174 7.23 -13.22 15.74
C GLY A 174 6.30 -13.76 16.81
N ILE A 175 5.15 -13.13 17.02
CA ILE A 175 4.13 -13.61 17.94
C ILE A 175 3.62 -14.98 17.50
N VAL A 176 3.32 -15.15 16.20
CA VAL A 176 2.85 -16.42 15.64
C VAL A 176 3.94 -17.50 15.74
N ALA A 177 5.20 -17.17 15.43
CA ALA A 177 6.33 -18.09 15.53
C ALA A 177 6.54 -18.54 16.98
N ALA A 178 6.52 -17.60 17.94
CA ALA A 178 6.63 -17.90 19.36
C ALA A 178 5.47 -18.80 19.84
N ALA A 179 4.23 -18.51 19.43
CA ALA A 179 3.06 -19.32 19.75
C ALA A 179 3.15 -20.75 19.16
N LEU A 180 3.87 -20.92 18.06
CA LEU A 180 4.13 -22.21 17.42
C LEU A 180 5.42 -22.90 17.92
N GLY A 181 6.15 -22.31 18.87
CA GLY A 181 7.43 -22.84 19.34
C GLY A 181 8.54 -22.83 18.29
N ARG A 182 8.45 -21.93 17.30
CA ARG A 182 9.41 -21.81 16.18
C ARG A 182 10.32 -20.61 16.37
N SER A 183 11.58 -20.74 15.96
CA SER A 183 12.50 -19.62 15.89
C SER A 183 12.16 -18.72 14.69
N LEU A 184 12.29 -17.41 14.90
CA LEU A 184 12.18 -16.44 13.83
C LEU A 184 13.40 -16.54 12.90
N PRO A 185 13.22 -16.41 11.57
CA PRO A 185 14.33 -16.35 10.64
C PRO A 185 15.09 -15.02 10.82
N ILE A 186 16.16 -15.04 11.62
CA ILE A 186 17.00 -13.87 11.94
C ILE A 186 17.48 -13.17 10.66
N LEU A 187 17.88 -13.96 9.66
CA LEU A 187 18.33 -13.45 8.36
C LEU A 187 17.24 -12.62 7.65
N GLY A 188 15.97 -13.01 7.76
CA GLY A 188 14.85 -12.27 7.20
C GLY A 188 14.67 -10.90 7.87
N GLY A 189 14.79 -10.85 9.21
CA GLY A 189 14.76 -9.59 9.96
C GLY A 189 15.96 -8.68 9.63
N ALA A 190 17.16 -9.24 9.49
CA ALA A 190 18.35 -8.49 9.13
C ALA A 190 18.25 -7.91 7.71
N LEU A 191 17.81 -8.73 6.75
CA LEU A 191 17.58 -8.32 5.36
C LEU A 191 16.50 -7.24 5.27
N PHE A 192 15.41 -7.36 6.05
CA PHE A 192 14.38 -6.33 6.18
C PHE A 192 14.97 -4.98 6.62
N LEU A 193 15.72 -4.96 7.72
CA LEU A 193 16.27 -3.73 8.26
C LEU A 193 17.26 -3.09 7.28
N PHE A 194 18.18 -3.88 6.73
CA PHE A 194 19.15 -3.42 5.74
C PHE A 194 18.48 -2.78 4.52
N SER A 195 17.55 -3.51 3.90
CA SER A 195 16.85 -3.04 2.70
C SER A 195 15.95 -1.83 2.99
N SER A 196 15.35 -1.74 4.18
CA SER A 196 14.57 -0.56 4.60
C SER A 196 15.42 0.70 4.74
N LEU A 197 16.64 0.60 5.28
CA LEU A 197 17.56 1.73 5.43
C LEU A 197 18.00 2.24 4.06
N ILE A 198 18.35 1.33 3.15
CA ILE A 198 18.69 1.67 1.77
C ILE A 198 17.52 2.36 1.08
N ALA A 199 16.31 1.79 1.20
CA ALA A 199 15.11 2.36 0.59
C ALA A 199 14.85 3.78 1.12
N MET A 200 14.89 4.00 2.44
CA MET A 200 14.69 5.33 3.03
C MET A 200 15.76 6.34 2.59
N GLY A 201 17.02 5.95 2.58
CA GLY A 201 18.12 6.81 2.12
C GLY A 201 17.97 7.18 0.64
N GLY A 202 17.68 6.19 -0.21
CA GLY A 202 17.45 6.37 -1.64
C GLY A 202 16.28 7.30 -1.95
N ALA A 203 15.14 7.15 -1.27
CA ALA A 203 14.02 8.07 -1.44
C ALA A 203 14.32 9.49 -0.99
N ARG A 204 15.11 9.66 0.09
CA ARG A 204 15.50 10.99 0.55
C ARG A 204 16.42 11.66 -0.46
N LEU A 205 17.42 10.96 -0.98
CA LEU A 205 18.30 11.46 -2.05
C LEU A 205 17.51 11.81 -3.31
N SER A 206 16.57 10.94 -3.72
CA SER A 206 15.69 11.22 -4.85
C SER A 206 14.85 12.48 -4.60
N SER A 207 14.28 12.67 -3.40
CA SER A 207 13.47 13.85 -3.09
C SER A 207 14.30 15.15 -3.04
N LEU A 208 15.54 15.10 -2.51
CA LEU A 208 16.44 16.25 -2.46
C LEU A 208 16.89 16.66 -3.86
N SER A 209 17.05 15.71 -4.79
CA SER A 209 17.40 16.00 -6.17
C SER A 209 16.32 16.82 -6.90
N CYS A 210 15.04 16.58 -6.60
CA CYS A 210 13.93 17.36 -7.16
C CYS A 210 13.84 18.78 -6.57
N LEU A 211 14.16 18.95 -5.28
CA LEU A 211 14.05 20.26 -4.61
C LEU A 211 15.13 21.27 -5.02
N ARG A 212 16.29 20.81 -5.53
CA ARG A 212 17.44 21.67 -5.89
C ARG A 212 17.43 22.18 -7.34
N GLY A 213 16.26 22.33 -7.95
CA GLY A 213 16.12 23.06 -9.22
C GLY A 213 16.78 22.39 -10.43
N GLY A 214 16.73 21.06 -10.53
CA GLY A 214 17.08 20.33 -11.75
C GLY A 214 18.54 19.89 -11.89
N ARG A 215 19.48 20.37 -11.04
CA ARG A 215 20.79 19.72 -10.89
C ARG A 215 20.62 18.46 -10.02
N GLY A 216 20.16 17.39 -10.65
CA GLY A 216 20.00 16.10 -10.00
C GLY A 216 21.32 15.63 -9.38
N ILE A 217 21.26 15.05 -8.19
CA ILE A 217 22.43 14.37 -7.59
C ILE A 217 22.78 13.20 -8.53
N PRO A 218 23.97 13.19 -9.14
CA PRO A 218 24.34 12.11 -10.05
C PRO A 218 24.33 10.78 -9.31
N PHE A 219 23.95 9.71 -10.01
CA PHE A 219 24.01 8.36 -9.48
C PHE A 219 25.47 7.88 -9.50
N GLU A 220 26.26 8.38 -8.57
CA GLU A 220 27.67 8.02 -8.42
C GLU A 220 27.82 6.84 -7.46
N ARG A 221 28.79 5.97 -7.76
CA ARG A 221 29.08 4.77 -6.97
C ARG A 221 29.39 5.11 -5.51
N GLU A 222 29.98 6.27 -5.26
CA GLU A 222 30.34 6.77 -3.93
C GLU A 222 29.11 6.88 -3.01
N TRP A 223 28.00 7.43 -3.50
CA TRP A 223 26.77 7.54 -2.73
C TRP A 223 26.13 6.18 -2.42
N VAL A 224 26.15 5.26 -3.40
CA VAL A 224 25.61 3.91 -3.21
C VAL A 224 26.44 3.13 -2.20
N VAL A 225 27.77 3.19 -2.31
CA VAL A 225 28.70 2.54 -1.38
C VAL A 225 28.58 3.16 0.01
N GLY A 226 28.57 4.49 0.13
CA GLY A 226 28.42 5.19 1.40
C GLY A 226 27.11 4.85 2.11
N LEU A 227 25.99 4.83 1.39
CA LEU A 227 24.69 4.44 1.94
C LEU A 227 24.68 2.96 2.38
N THR A 228 25.29 2.08 1.59
CA THR A 228 25.37 0.64 1.89
C THR A 228 26.24 0.40 3.13
N LEU A 229 27.42 1.02 3.22
CA LEU A 229 28.31 0.91 4.37
C LEU A 229 27.66 1.46 5.64
N LEU A 230 26.95 2.59 5.55
CA LEU A 230 26.19 3.13 6.67
C LEU A 230 25.09 2.15 7.13
N ALA A 231 24.35 1.56 6.19
CA ALA A 231 23.31 0.59 6.51
C ALA A 231 23.89 -0.67 7.18
N ILE A 232 25.04 -1.18 6.69
CA ILE A 232 25.76 -2.30 7.31
C ILE A 232 26.25 -1.92 8.71
N GLY A 233 26.86 -0.75 8.88
CA GLY A 233 27.35 -0.28 10.18
C GLY A 233 26.23 -0.15 11.21
N LEU A 234 25.10 0.44 10.83
CA LEU A 234 23.91 0.53 11.68
C LEU A 234 23.34 -0.85 12.03
N LEU A 235 23.31 -1.77 11.05
CA LEU A 235 22.85 -3.14 11.29
C LEU A 235 23.79 -3.91 12.23
N ALA A 236 25.11 -3.74 12.08
CA ALA A 236 26.10 -4.35 12.96
C ALA A 236 25.98 -3.82 14.39
N ILE A 237 25.78 -2.51 14.57
CA ILE A 237 25.52 -1.91 15.89
C ILE A 237 24.21 -2.44 16.47
N ALA A 238 23.13 -2.47 15.69
CA ALA A 238 21.84 -3.00 16.14
C ALA A 238 21.91 -4.49 16.51
N GLY A 239 22.61 -5.30 15.72
CA GLY A 239 22.85 -6.72 15.98
C GLY A 239 23.73 -6.93 17.21
N GLY A 240 24.80 -6.15 17.38
CA GLY A 240 25.67 -6.19 18.55
C GLY A 240 24.93 -5.81 19.83
N LEU A 241 24.15 -4.72 19.80
CA LEU A 241 23.26 -4.34 20.90
C LEU A 241 22.21 -5.42 21.18
N GLY A 242 21.67 -6.05 20.12
CA GLY A 242 20.73 -7.16 20.23
C GLY A 242 21.34 -8.37 20.95
N LEU A 243 22.59 -8.74 20.65
CA LEU A 243 23.31 -9.82 21.33
C LEU A 243 23.61 -9.50 22.79
N LEU A 244 24.01 -8.26 23.10
CA LEU A 244 24.23 -7.82 24.48
C LEU A 244 22.91 -7.78 25.28
N ALA A 245 21.82 -7.40 24.62
CA ALA A 245 20.47 -7.40 25.19
C ALA A 245 19.88 -8.81 25.36
N ALA A 246 20.30 -9.78 24.54
CA ALA A 246 19.66 -11.09 24.43
C ALA A 246 19.62 -11.90 25.73
N GLY A 247 20.48 -11.63 26.72
CA GLY A 247 20.34 -12.27 28.04
C GLY A 247 19.18 -11.68 28.84
N PRO A 248 19.34 -10.51 29.47
CA PRO A 248 18.36 -9.97 30.41
C PRO A 248 17.03 -9.59 29.76
N ILE A 249 17.06 -9.10 28.50
CA ILE A 249 15.88 -8.58 27.82
C ILE A 249 15.07 -9.72 27.21
N SER A 250 15.68 -10.85 26.82
CA SER A 250 14.90 -11.96 26.24
C SER A 250 14.00 -12.64 27.25
N GLU A 251 14.44 -12.80 28.50
CA GLU A 251 13.60 -13.33 29.57
C GLU A 251 12.42 -12.41 29.85
N TRP A 252 12.67 -11.09 29.91
CA TRP A 252 11.63 -10.10 30.16
C TRP A 252 10.64 -9.99 29.00
N VAL A 253 11.13 -9.90 27.76
CA VAL A 253 10.32 -9.82 26.54
C VAL A 253 9.57 -11.13 26.28
N GLY A 254 10.20 -12.28 26.51
CA GLY A 254 9.57 -13.59 26.44
C GLY A 254 8.44 -13.72 27.46
N GLY A 255 8.68 -13.27 28.70
CA GLY A 255 7.66 -13.17 29.74
C GLY A 255 6.48 -12.30 29.28
N LEU A 256 6.75 -11.09 28.80
CA LEU A 256 5.74 -10.14 28.35
C LEU A 256 4.96 -10.65 27.13
N LEU A 257 5.63 -11.24 26.14
CA LEU A 257 5.00 -11.88 24.98
C LEU A 257 4.15 -13.09 25.38
N SER A 258 4.58 -13.89 26.36
CA SER A 258 3.79 -15.03 26.85
C SER A 258 2.53 -14.57 27.59
N VAL A 259 2.61 -13.47 28.34
CA VAL A 259 1.46 -12.85 29.02
C VAL A 259 0.53 -12.25 27.97
N ALA A 260 1.06 -11.45 27.04
CA ALA A 260 0.28 -10.90 25.94
C ALA A 260 -0.38 -12.00 25.11
N GLY A 261 0.35 -13.05 24.75
CA GLY A 261 -0.17 -14.22 24.01
C GLY A 261 -1.30 -14.92 24.75
N ARG A 262 -1.20 -15.06 26.08
CA ARG A 262 -2.27 -15.63 26.92
C ARG A 262 -3.57 -14.84 26.88
N PHE A 263 -3.53 -13.52 26.66
CA PHE A 263 -4.74 -12.69 26.53
C PHE A 263 -5.18 -12.51 25.07
N VAL A 264 -4.22 -12.27 24.16
CA VAL A 264 -4.48 -11.97 22.75
C VAL A 264 -5.04 -13.19 22.03
N VAL A 265 -4.53 -14.39 22.27
CA VAL A 265 -5.03 -15.60 21.59
C VAL A 265 -6.50 -15.90 21.92
N PRO A 266 -6.95 -15.96 23.18
CA PRO A 266 -8.37 -16.16 23.49
C PRO A 266 -9.23 -14.98 23.04
N LEU A 267 -8.74 -13.73 23.15
CA LEU A 267 -9.46 -12.57 22.61
C LEU A 267 -9.66 -12.69 21.09
N LEU A 268 -8.62 -13.07 20.35
CA LEU A 268 -8.71 -13.31 18.91
C LEU A 268 -9.68 -14.45 18.60
N LYS A 269 -9.68 -15.53 19.40
CA LYS A 269 -10.69 -16.60 19.28
C LYS A 269 -12.10 -16.07 19.51
N ILE A 270 -12.34 -15.26 20.55
CA ILE A 270 -13.64 -14.66 20.86
C ILE A 270 -14.12 -13.75 19.71
N ILE A 271 -13.22 -12.98 19.09
CA ILE A 271 -13.55 -12.09 17.97
C ILE A 271 -13.79 -12.88 16.67
N LEU A 272 -12.95 -13.88 16.39
CA LEU A 272 -13.05 -14.66 15.15
C LEU A 272 -14.20 -15.66 15.16
N TRP A 273 -14.56 -16.21 16.33
CA TRP A 273 -15.63 -17.21 16.44
C TRP A 273 -16.99 -16.75 15.88
N PRO A 274 -17.54 -15.55 16.21
CA PRO A 274 -18.80 -15.08 15.63
C PRO A 274 -18.70 -14.81 14.13
N ILE A 275 -17.52 -14.40 13.63
CA ILE A 275 -17.29 -14.22 12.20
C ILE A 275 -17.34 -15.58 11.49
N ILE A 276 -16.62 -16.57 12.02
CA ILE A 276 -16.62 -17.95 11.50
C ILE A 276 -18.04 -18.53 11.55
N TYR A 277 -18.76 -18.34 12.65
CA TYR A 277 -20.13 -18.79 12.83
C TYR A 277 -21.10 -18.13 11.84
N PHE A 278 -21.02 -16.81 11.67
CA PHE A 278 -21.82 -16.05 10.71
C PHE A 278 -21.59 -16.55 9.27
N PHE A 279 -20.33 -16.71 8.86
CA PHE A 279 -20.01 -17.26 7.55
C PHE A 279 -20.46 -18.72 7.39
N GLY A 280 -20.42 -19.50 8.47
CA GLY A 280 -21.00 -20.84 8.52
C GLY A 280 -22.51 -20.84 8.21
N ILE A 281 -23.28 -19.94 8.83
CA ILE A 281 -24.72 -19.79 8.59
C ILE A 281 -25.00 -19.36 7.15
N VAL A 282 -24.32 -18.30 6.69
CA VAL A 282 -24.52 -17.78 5.32
C VAL A 282 -24.26 -18.86 4.29
N LEU A 283 -23.21 -19.68 4.48
CA LEU A 283 -22.99 -20.77 3.54
C LEU A 283 -24.03 -21.88 3.66
N ALA A 284 -24.43 -22.28 4.87
CA ALA A 284 -25.49 -23.29 5.02
C ALA A 284 -26.76 -22.85 4.27
N TRP A 285 -27.07 -21.55 4.30
CA TRP A 285 -28.15 -20.95 3.51
C TRP A 285 -27.90 -21.01 1.99
N ILE A 286 -26.69 -20.69 1.52
CA ILE A 286 -26.31 -20.78 0.09
C ILE A 286 -26.38 -22.23 -0.41
N LEU A 287 -25.87 -23.19 0.35
CA LEU A 287 -25.90 -24.61 -0.03
C LEU A 287 -27.33 -25.13 -0.14
N ARG A 288 -28.24 -24.68 0.74
CA ARG A 288 -29.68 -24.96 0.62
C ARG A 288 -30.28 -24.38 -0.66
N LEU A 289 -29.81 -23.22 -1.11
CA LEU A 289 -30.30 -22.56 -2.33
C LEU A 289 -29.91 -23.29 -3.62
N ILE A 290 -28.85 -24.11 -3.59
CA ILE A 290 -28.29 -24.74 -4.78
C ILE A 290 -28.99 -26.08 -5.11
N GLU A 291 -29.97 -26.54 -4.30
CA GLU A 291 -30.66 -27.84 -4.47
C GLU A 291 -29.69 -28.99 -4.81
N LEU A 292 -28.47 -28.95 -4.27
CA LEU A 292 -27.62 -30.13 -4.27
C LEU A 292 -28.33 -31.15 -3.38
N PRO A 293 -28.72 -32.34 -3.89
CA PRO A 293 -29.31 -33.38 -3.05
C PRO A 293 -28.26 -33.81 -2.02
N LEU A 294 -28.32 -33.19 -0.84
CA LEU A 294 -27.45 -33.44 0.31
C LEU A 294 -27.79 -34.76 1.02
N GLU A 295 -28.84 -35.45 0.56
CA GLU A 295 -29.39 -36.67 1.15
C GLU A 295 -28.45 -37.88 1.06
N GLU A 296 -27.42 -37.85 0.21
CA GLU A 296 -26.43 -38.94 0.12
C GLU A 296 -25.10 -38.63 0.87
N VAL A 297 -24.92 -37.40 1.39
CA VAL A 297 -23.65 -36.97 2.00
C VAL A 297 -23.78 -36.57 3.48
N ILE A 298 -24.99 -36.24 3.96
CA ILE A 298 -25.20 -35.86 5.37
C ILE A 298 -26.21 -36.80 6.01
N ASP A 299 -25.70 -37.71 6.84
CA ASP A 299 -26.49 -38.59 7.69
C ASP A 299 -27.32 -37.74 8.68
N PRO A 300 -28.67 -37.80 8.65
CA PRO A 300 -29.54 -36.98 9.49
C PRO A 300 -29.33 -37.21 10.99
N THR A 301 -28.71 -38.32 11.40
CA THR A 301 -28.31 -38.56 12.80
C THR A 301 -27.22 -37.61 13.31
N ALA A 302 -26.46 -36.95 12.42
CA ALA A 302 -25.44 -35.98 12.79
C ALA A 302 -26.01 -34.62 13.25
N LEU A 303 -27.26 -34.30 12.90
CA LEU A 303 -27.95 -33.09 13.33
C LEU A 303 -28.56 -33.23 14.73
N ASP A 304 -29.10 -34.41 15.05
CA ASP A 304 -29.62 -34.71 16.40
C ASP A 304 -28.50 -34.75 17.45
N GLY A 305 -27.30 -35.24 17.10
CA GLY A 305 -26.12 -35.20 17.96
C GLY A 305 -25.56 -33.79 18.22
N LEU A 306 -25.89 -32.81 17.36
CA LEU A 306 -25.45 -31.43 17.53
C LEU A 306 -26.33 -30.68 18.54
N GLU A 307 -27.63 -31.00 18.60
CA GLU A 307 -28.57 -30.44 19.57
C GLU A 307 -28.34 -31.00 20.97
N GLU A 308 -28.06 -32.31 21.08
CA GLU A 308 -27.67 -32.97 22.34
C GLU A 308 -26.32 -32.44 22.85
N TRP A 309 -25.36 -32.18 21.97
CA TRP A 309 -24.06 -31.59 22.30
C TRP A 309 -24.12 -30.13 22.78
N ILE A 310 -25.03 -29.31 22.22
CA ILE A 310 -25.26 -27.92 22.66
C ILE A 310 -25.89 -27.87 24.06
N SER A 311 -26.75 -28.85 24.39
CA SER A 311 -27.41 -28.94 25.69
C SER A 311 -26.53 -29.51 26.83
N GLY A 312 -25.38 -30.12 26.50
CA GLY A 312 -24.56 -30.92 27.42
C GLY A 312 -23.17 -30.36 27.74
N LEU A 313 -22.99 -29.03 27.88
CA LEU A 313 -21.66 -28.44 28.16
C LEU A 313 -21.38 -28.18 29.66
N PRO A 314 -20.84 -29.17 30.40
CA PRO A 314 -19.81 -28.95 31.42
C PRO A 314 -18.42 -29.30 30.86
N GLU A 315 -17.45 -28.43 31.15
CA GLU A 315 -15.99 -28.58 30.94
C GLU A 315 -15.49 -29.07 29.57
N MET A 316 -15.24 -28.08 28.70
CA MET A 316 -14.54 -28.18 27.42
C MET A 316 -13.10 -28.71 27.58
N GLN A 317 -12.86 -30.01 27.45
CA GLN A 317 -11.49 -30.51 27.27
C GLN A 317 -11.22 -31.54 26.18
N SER A 318 -12.21 -32.03 25.42
CA SER A 318 -11.88 -32.90 24.27
C SER A 318 -12.98 -32.95 23.22
N LEU A 319 -13.23 -31.82 22.57
CA LEU A 319 -14.04 -31.79 21.36
C LEU A 319 -13.15 -31.79 20.13
N SER A 320 -12.64 -32.98 19.83
CA SER A 320 -12.29 -33.36 18.47
C SER A 320 -13.59 -33.40 17.65
N SER A 321 -13.93 -32.27 17.03
CA SER A 321 -15.04 -32.13 16.10
C SER A 321 -14.97 -33.25 15.05
N GLY A 322 -16.10 -33.93 14.79
CA GLY A 322 -16.16 -34.98 13.77
C GLY A 322 -15.60 -34.50 12.42
N PRO A 323 -14.91 -35.36 11.66
CA PRO A 323 -14.19 -34.98 10.43
C PRO A 323 -15.07 -34.32 9.37
N GLN A 324 -16.38 -34.54 9.40
CA GLN A 324 -17.34 -33.97 8.45
C GLN A 324 -17.54 -32.46 8.63
N ILE A 325 -17.75 -31.96 9.85
CA ILE A 325 -18.00 -30.52 10.11
C ILE A 325 -16.76 -29.68 9.79
N ALA A 326 -15.56 -30.19 10.14
CA ALA A 326 -14.30 -29.53 9.82
C ALA A 326 -14.11 -29.37 8.30
N SER A 327 -14.52 -30.38 7.52
CA SER A 327 -14.45 -30.32 6.06
C SER A 327 -15.42 -29.31 5.46
N VAL A 328 -16.66 -29.23 5.98
CA VAL A 328 -17.64 -28.24 5.54
C VAL A 328 -17.10 -26.84 5.84
N ILE A 329 -16.65 -26.55 7.07
CA ILE A 329 -16.09 -25.24 7.44
C ILE A 329 -14.90 -24.86 6.54
N ALA A 330 -13.98 -25.80 6.27
CA ALA A 330 -12.84 -25.57 5.39
C ALA A 330 -13.27 -25.24 3.94
N MET A 331 -14.32 -25.89 3.42
CA MET A 331 -14.92 -25.57 2.11
C MET A 331 -15.38 -24.12 2.05
N ILE A 332 -16.09 -23.68 3.08
CA ILE A 332 -16.65 -22.32 3.15
C ILE A 332 -15.52 -21.29 3.08
N VAL A 333 -14.55 -21.46 3.97
CA VAL A 333 -13.41 -20.55 4.10
C VAL A 333 -12.62 -20.51 2.80
N THR A 334 -12.45 -21.66 2.14
CA THR A 334 -11.77 -21.75 0.85
C THR A 334 -12.56 -21.03 -0.25
N MET A 335 -13.87 -21.27 -0.36
CA MET A 335 -14.74 -20.62 -1.36
C MET A 335 -14.79 -19.11 -1.20
N ILE A 336 -15.03 -18.62 0.03
CA ILE A 336 -15.00 -17.19 0.35
C ILE A 336 -13.62 -16.62 0.03
N GLY A 337 -12.57 -17.35 0.40
CA GLY A 337 -11.19 -16.99 0.09
C GLY A 337 -10.95 -16.79 -1.40
N VAL A 338 -11.42 -17.71 -2.25
CA VAL A 338 -11.30 -17.64 -3.71
C VAL A 338 -12.10 -16.47 -4.29
N VAL A 339 -13.35 -16.27 -3.86
CA VAL A 339 -14.18 -15.13 -4.33
C VAL A 339 -13.54 -13.80 -3.92
N PHE A 340 -13.06 -13.69 -2.69
CA PHE A 340 -12.36 -12.51 -2.19
C PHE A 340 -11.07 -12.24 -2.96
N LEU A 341 -10.32 -13.29 -3.31
CA LEU A 341 -9.12 -13.23 -4.12
C LEU A 341 -9.42 -12.69 -5.53
N ILE A 342 -10.44 -13.23 -6.21
CA ILE A 342 -10.91 -12.76 -7.52
C ILE A 342 -11.34 -11.29 -7.43
N TRP A 343 -12.11 -10.93 -6.41
CA TRP A 343 -12.56 -9.56 -6.19
C TRP A 343 -11.38 -8.59 -6.00
N ILE A 344 -10.35 -8.96 -5.20
CA ILE A 344 -9.14 -8.14 -5.04
C ILE A 344 -8.41 -7.93 -6.37
N VAL A 345 -8.27 -8.99 -7.18
CA VAL A 345 -7.62 -8.89 -8.49
C VAL A 345 -8.40 -7.92 -9.39
N LEU A 346 -9.70 -8.13 -9.54
CA LEU A 346 -10.56 -7.28 -10.37
C LEU A 346 -10.58 -5.83 -9.88
N TYR A 347 -10.66 -5.60 -8.57
CA TYR A 347 -10.61 -4.26 -7.98
C TYR A 347 -9.27 -3.57 -8.26
N THR A 348 -8.16 -4.29 -8.13
CA THR A 348 -6.81 -3.76 -8.38
C THR A 348 -6.60 -3.40 -9.85
N VAL A 349 -7.10 -4.24 -10.77
CA VAL A 349 -7.08 -3.97 -12.21
C VAL A 349 -7.96 -2.76 -12.55
N ARG A 350 -9.19 -2.71 -12.04
CA ARG A 350 -10.11 -1.59 -12.29
C ARG A 350 -9.60 -0.27 -11.73
N LYS A 351 -9.03 -0.28 -10.52
CA LYS A 351 -8.42 0.90 -9.91
C LYS A 351 -7.19 1.38 -10.69
N PHE A 352 -6.52 0.50 -11.45
CA PHE A 352 -5.46 0.93 -12.37
C PHE A 352 -5.95 1.93 -13.41
N LYS A 353 -7.15 1.70 -13.94
CA LYS A 353 -7.76 2.51 -14.99
C LYS A 353 -7.98 3.95 -14.54
N SER A 354 -8.51 4.15 -13.33
CA SER A 354 -8.89 5.49 -12.86
C SER A 354 -7.68 6.40 -12.58
N GLU A 355 -6.54 5.84 -12.20
CA GLU A 355 -5.36 6.64 -11.82
C GLU A 355 -4.47 7.00 -13.04
N ILE A 356 -4.47 6.21 -14.13
CA ILE A 356 -3.70 6.51 -15.35
C ILE A 356 -4.31 7.71 -16.10
N LEU A 357 -5.63 7.72 -16.28
CA LEU A 357 -6.34 8.78 -17.00
C LEU A 357 -6.20 10.15 -16.32
N VAL A 358 -6.11 10.18 -14.99
CA VAL A 358 -5.92 11.42 -14.24
C VAL A 358 -4.50 11.99 -14.46
N ARG A 359 -3.50 11.14 -14.71
CA ARG A 359 -2.10 11.57 -14.82
C ARG A 359 -1.76 12.25 -16.15
N ILE A 360 -2.44 11.91 -17.24
CA ILE A 360 -2.25 12.55 -18.56
C ILE A 360 -2.82 13.98 -18.56
N HIS A 361 -3.75 14.30 -17.66
CA HIS A 361 -4.34 15.64 -17.54
C HIS A 361 -3.79 16.47 -16.36
N GLU A 362 -2.87 15.92 -15.56
CA GLU A 362 -2.34 16.56 -14.33
C GLU A 362 -0.85 16.93 -14.39
N GLU A 363 -0.13 16.68 -15.50
CA GLU A 363 1.28 17.14 -15.63
C GLU A 363 1.43 18.67 -15.67
N ASP A 364 0.35 19.46 -15.77
CA ASP A 364 0.44 20.93 -15.73
C ASP A 364 0.00 21.62 -14.43
N GLU A 365 -0.77 21.00 -13.53
CA GLU A 365 -1.06 21.62 -12.23
C GLU A 365 -1.94 20.70 -11.37
N ARG A 366 -1.39 20.00 -10.36
CA ARG A 366 -2.09 19.72 -9.09
C ARG A 366 -1.23 19.01 -8.04
N VAL A 367 -1.22 19.64 -6.86
CA VAL A 367 -1.03 18.98 -5.57
C VAL A 367 -2.17 17.95 -5.40
N PRO A 368 -1.89 16.66 -5.14
CA PRO A 368 -2.91 15.61 -5.22
C PRO A 368 -3.98 15.78 -4.13
N LEU A 369 -5.21 16.03 -4.57
CA LEU A 369 -6.44 15.89 -3.78
C LEU A 369 -6.90 14.42 -3.87
N SER A 370 -6.37 13.55 -3.02
CA SER A 370 -7.03 12.29 -2.70
C SER A 370 -6.90 12.02 -1.19
N GLY A 371 -7.66 12.79 -0.42
CA GLY A 371 -7.91 12.47 0.98
C GLY A 371 -8.84 11.27 1.03
N SER A 372 -8.40 10.20 1.68
CA SER A 372 -9.19 9.00 1.92
C SER A 372 -10.42 9.38 2.77
N VAL A 373 -11.56 8.72 2.58
CA VAL A 373 -12.76 8.88 3.43
C VAL A 373 -12.43 8.64 4.93
N SER A 374 -11.39 7.83 5.19
CA SER A 374 -10.83 7.65 6.54
C SER A 374 -10.21 8.93 7.13
N ASP A 375 -9.63 9.81 6.31
CA ASP A 375 -9.08 11.09 6.74
C ASP A 375 -10.19 12.09 7.10
N TYR A 376 -11.35 11.99 6.42
CA TYR A 376 -12.56 12.77 6.74
C TYR A 376 -13.23 12.30 8.04
N LEU A 377 -13.27 10.98 8.28
CA LEU A 377 -13.77 10.40 9.54
C LEU A 377 -12.85 10.72 10.74
N LEU A 378 -11.52 10.70 10.53
CA LEU A 378 -10.55 11.14 11.54
C LEU A 378 -10.62 12.64 11.81
N ALA A 379 -10.89 13.46 10.79
CA ALA A 379 -11.10 14.90 10.94
C ALA A 379 -12.39 15.25 11.71
N LEU A 380 -13.46 14.45 11.53
CA LEU A 380 -14.71 14.57 12.29
C LEU A 380 -14.53 14.20 13.77
N LEU A 381 -13.75 13.14 14.07
CA LEU A 381 -13.39 12.77 15.45
C LEU A 381 -12.44 13.80 16.10
N GLN A 382 -11.57 14.45 15.33
CA GLN A 382 -10.70 15.52 15.83
C GLN A 382 -11.43 16.83 16.16
N GLY A 383 -12.64 17.04 15.62
CA GLY A 383 -13.47 18.21 15.92
C GLY A 383 -13.87 18.33 17.40
N GLN A 384 -14.00 17.20 18.11
CA GLN A 384 -14.35 17.18 19.53
C GLN A 384 -13.12 17.31 20.45
N VAL A 385 -11.96 16.83 20.02
CA VAL A 385 -10.69 16.94 20.77
C VAL A 385 -10.10 18.36 20.70
N LYS A 386 -10.48 19.14 19.67
CA LYS A 386 -9.97 20.50 19.40
C LYS A 386 -10.23 21.50 20.54
N ARG A 387 -11.29 21.31 21.34
CA ARG A 387 -11.60 22.16 22.51
C ARG A 387 -10.70 21.91 23.73
N ALA A 388 -9.99 20.78 23.78
CA ALA A 388 -9.06 20.47 24.88
C ALA A 388 -7.59 20.84 24.58
N ILE A 389 -7.26 21.18 23.33
CA ILE A 389 -5.87 21.31 22.83
C ILE A 389 -5.45 22.76 22.54
N GLU A 390 -6.28 23.76 22.83
CA GLU A 390 -5.91 25.17 22.60
C GLU A 390 -4.67 25.63 23.39
N GLY A 391 -4.29 24.92 24.47
CA GLY A 391 -3.07 25.20 25.24
C GLY A 391 -1.75 24.63 24.71
N ILE A 392 -1.75 23.68 23.75
CA ILE A 392 -0.52 22.93 23.35
C ILE A 392 -0.01 23.33 21.94
N SER A 393 -0.64 24.33 21.32
CA SER A 393 -0.46 24.67 19.89
C SER A 393 0.89 25.27 19.46
N ARG A 394 1.84 25.50 20.38
CA ARG A 394 3.12 26.17 20.05
C ARG A 394 4.24 25.26 19.52
N LEU A 395 4.07 23.93 19.49
CA LEU A 395 5.19 23.01 19.18
C LEU A 395 4.91 21.92 18.14
N ASN A 396 3.83 21.97 17.35
CA ASN A 396 3.55 20.90 16.38
C ASN A 396 3.91 21.30 14.92
N PRO A 397 5.08 20.90 14.40
CA PRO A 397 5.46 21.14 13.00
C PRO A 397 4.51 20.50 11.99
N ALA A 398 3.73 19.48 12.36
CA ALA A 398 2.74 18.90 11.45
C ALA A 398 1.59 19.89 11.14
N ALA A 399 1.21 20.75 12.10
CA ALA A 399 0.15 21.73 11.89
C ALA A 399 0.57 22.82 10.89
N SER A 400 1.82 23.26 10.95
CA SER A 400 2.36 24.27 10.04
C SER A 400 2.53 23.73 8.60
N PHE A 401 2.82 22.44 8.42
CA PHE A 401 2.77 21.79 7.11
C PHE A 401 1.36 21.74 6.51
N ILE A 402 0.34 21.46 7.33
CA ILE A 402 -1.06 21.45 6.88
C ILE A 402 -1.49 22.87 6.48
N ALA A 403 -1.12 23.87 7.29
CA ALA A 403 -1.35 25.28 6.99
C ALA A 403 -0.72 25.71 5.65
N ALA A 404 0.56 25.37 5.43
CA ALA A 404 1.25 25.64 4.18
C ALA A 404 0.55 24.98 2.97
N ALA A 405 0.07 23.75 3.10
CA ALA A 405 -0.68 23.09 2.03
C ALA A 405 -2.02 23.79 1.73
N ARG A 406 -2.68 24.34 2.75
CA ARG A 406 -3.94 25.09 2.60
C ARG A 406 -3.75 26.40 1.84
N ILE A 407 -2.70 27.16 2.16
CA ILE A 407 -2.33 28.38 1.43
C ILE A 407 -2.03 28.09 -0.04
N ARG A 408 -1.26 27.02 -0.35
CA ARG A 408 -1.01 26.61 -1.75
C ARG A 408 -2.30 26.28 -2.49
N ARG A 409 -3.27 25.66 -1.83
CA ARG A 409 -4.58 25.35 -2.42
C ARG A 409 -5.36 26.63 -2.73
N ILE A 410 -5.35 27.60 -1.83
CA ILE A 410 -6.02 28.89 -2.03
C ILE A 410 -5.45 29.62 -3.24
N TYR A 411 -4.12 29.72 -3.34
CA TYR A 411 -3.48 30.35 -4.50
C TYR A 411 -3.79 29.59 -5.81
N ALA A 412 -3.79 28.25 -5.79
CA ALA A 412 -4.19 27.47 -6.97
C ALA A 412 -5.67 27.69 -7.36
N SER A 413 -6.57 27.86 -6.38
CA SER A 413 -7.97 28.21 -6.66
C SER A 413 -8.10 29.60 -7.27
N LEU A 414 -7.27 30.55 -6.84
CA LEU A 414 -7.18 31.89 -7.41
C LEU A 414 -6.75 31.84 -8.88
N LEU A 415 -5.71 31.06 -9.22
CA LEU A 415 -5.26 30.87 -10.60
C LEU A 415 -6.34 30.25 -11.49
N ARG A 416 -7.10 29.28 -10.97
CA ARG A 416 -8.23 28.69 -11.72
C ARG A 416 -9.35 29.70 -11.92
N LEU A 417 -9.63 30.53 -10.93
CA LEU A 417 -10.63 31.58 -11.06
C LEU A 417 -10.22 32.60 -12.12
N SER A 418 -8.96 33.05 -12.13
CA SER A 418 -8.46 33.98 -13.15
C SER A 418 -8.50 33.37 -14.55
N ALA A 419 -8.13 32.10 -14.69
CA ALA A 419 -8.22 31.38 -15.96
C ALA A 419 -9.67 31.28 -16.48
N ARG A 420 -10.66 31.08 -15.60
CA ARG A 420 -12.09 31.09 -15.97
C ARG A 420 -12.56 32.48 -16.41
N LEU A 421 -11.98 33.54 -15.86
CA LEU A 421 -12.26 34.92 -16.23
C LEU A 421 -11.49 35.38 -17.48
N GLY A 422 -10.80 34.47 -18.17
CA GLY A 422 -10.14 34.73 -19.45
C GLY A 422 -8.68 35.17 -19.36
N GLU A 423 -8.11 35.23 -18.14
CA GLU A 423 -6.75 35.70 -17.89
C GLU A 423 -5.95 34.63 -17.13
N PRO A 424 -5.54 33.53 -17.82
CA PRO A 424 -4.70 32.50 -17.24
C PRO A 424 -3.27 33.02 -17.03
N ARG A 425 -2.60 32.53 -15.97
CA ARG A 425 -1.20 32.84 -15.72
C ARG A 425 -0.30 32.13 -16.72
N VAL A 426 0.63 32.85 -17.34
CA VAL A 426 1.64 32.23 -18.22
C VAL A 426 2.68 31.49 -17.36
N PRO A 427 3.17 30.30 -17.75
CA PRO A 427 4.14 29.55 -16.95
C PRO A 427 5.44 30.29 -16.66
N SER A 428 5.86 31.21 -17.54
CA SER A 428 7.04 32.06 -17.38
C SER A 428 6.91 33.07 -16.25
N ASP A 429 5.68 33.49 -15.93
CA ASP A 429 5.47 34.63 -15.06
C ASP A 429 5.73 34.23 -13.61
N THR A 430 6.31 35.13 -12.84
CA THR A 430 6.41 34.97 -11.39
C THR A 430 5.06 35.27 -10.72
N PRO A 431 4.79 34.76 -9.51
CA PRO A 431 3.57 35.10 -8.78
C PRO A 431 3.36 36.60 -8.57
N LEU A 432 4.46 37.38 -8.52
CA LEU A 432 4.43 38.83 -8.38
C LEU A 432 4.12 39.51 -9.72
N GLU A 433 4.72 39.05 -10.83
CA GLU A 433 4.39 39.56 -12.17
C GLU A 433 2.92 39.33 -12.52
N PHE A 434 2.39 38.16 -12.18
CA PHE A 434 0.98 37.86 -12.42
C PHE A 434 0.02 38.68 -11.54
N MET A 435 0.51 39.37 -10.51
CA MET A 435 -0.32 40.22 -9.65
C MET A 435 -0.95 41.36 -10.45
N GLU A 436 -0.22 41.99 -11.37
CA GLU A 436 -0.73 43.11 -12.18
C GLU A 436 -1.97 42.70 -12.98
N ASN A 437 -1.96 41.48 -13.52
CA ASN A 437 -3.10 40.92 -14.23
C ASN A 437 -4.27 40.65 -13.28
N LEU A 438 -4.01 40.12 -12.08
CA LEU A 438 -5.03 39.88 -11.06
C LEU A 438 -5.68 41.18 -10.58
N GLU A 439 -4.91 42.25 -10.38
CA GLU A 439 -5.43 43.56 -9.96
C GLU A 439 -6.31 44.20 -11.05
N ARG A 440 -6.02 43.94 -12.32
CA ARG A 440 -6.87 44.38 -13.44
C ARG A 440 -8.22 43.66 -13.47
N ILE A 441 -8.24 42.36 -13.14
CA ILE A 441 -9.47 41.55 -13.10
C ILE A 441 -10.28 41.85 -11.83
N PHE A 442 -9.60 42.10 -10.71
CA PHE A 442 -10.19 42.32 -9.39
C PHE A 442 -9.77 43.67 -8.77
N PRO A 443 -10.17 44.81 -9.37
CA PRO A 443 -9.69 46.12 -8.93
C PRO A 443 -10.10 46.46 -7.49
N ALA A 444 -11.20 45.87 -6.99
CA ALA A 444 -11.68 46.08 -5.62
C ALA A 444 -10.96 45.22 -4.56
N SER A 445 -10.16 44.22 -4.97
CA SER A 445 -9.61 43.19 -4.05
C SER A 445 -8.07 43.17 -4.01
N GLN A 446 -7.42 44.30 -4.30
CA GLN A 446 -5.95 44.38 -4.38
C GLN A 446 -5.27 43.94 -3.07
N THR A 447 -5.80 44.37 -1.93
CA THR A 447 -5.26 44.04 -0.60
C THR A 447 -5.33 42.53 -0.33
N GLU A 448 -6.45 41.90 -0.67
CA GLU A 448 -6.69 40.47 -0.50
C GLU A 448 -5.79 39.64 -1.42
N LEU A 449 -5.64 40.06 -2.69
CA LEU A 449 -4.74 39.43 -3.66
C LEU A 449 -3.29 39.49 -3.20
N ALA A 450 -2.86 40.65 -2.68
CA ALA A 450 -1.53 40.83 -2.09
C ALA A 450 -1.31 39.88 -0.90
N ALA A 451 -2.28 39.77 0.00
CA ALA A 451 -2.20 38.89 1.17
C ALA A 451 -2.06 37.40 0.77
N ILE A 452 -2.89 36.93 -0.17
CA ILE A 452 -2.84 35.54 -0.65
C ILE A 452 -1.50 35.24 -1.33
N THR A 453 -1.03 36.15 -2.20
CA THR A 453 0.20 35.93 -2.97
C THR A 453 1.44 35.98 -2.09
N GLN A 454 1.52 36.91 -1.14
CA GLN A 454 2.63 36.96 -0.19
C GLN A 454 2.68 35.73 0.71
N ALA A 455 1.52 35.26 1.20
CA ALA A 455 1.45 34.03 1.97
C ALA A 455 1.92 32.81 1.13
N TYR A 456 1.53 32.76 -0.14
CA TYR A 456 2.02 31.73 -1.06
C TYR A 456 3.53 31.79 -1.27
N LEU A 457 4.11 32.98 -1.48
CA LEU A 457 5.55 33.15 -1.68
C LEU A 457 6.36 32.67 -0.46
N ARG A 458 5.95 33.07 0.75
CA ARG A 458 6.57 32.59 1.99
C ARG A 458 6.58 31.07 2.06
N VAL A 459 5.43 30.45 1.82
CA VAL A 459 5.28 28.99 1.78
C VAL A 459 6.09 28.34 0.65
N ARG A 460 6.25 29.00 -0.50
CA ARG A 460 7.04 28.52 -1.64
C ARG A 460 8.54 28.55 -1.34
N TYR A 461 9.01 29.56 -0.62
CA TYR A 461 10.41 29.70 -0.21
C TYR A 461 10.75 29.02 1.13
N GLY A 462 9.80 28.28 1.71
CA GLY A 462 10.04 27.38 2.83
C GLY A 462 9.71 27.95 4.21
N GLU A 463 9.17 29.17 4.27
CA GLU A 463 8.63 29.75 5.49
C GLU A 463 7.28 29.11 5.78
N LEU A 464 7.17 28.42 6.92
CA LEU A 464 5.93 27.80 7.34
C LEU A 464 5.11 28.82 8.16
N PRO A 465 3.77 28.85 8.00
CA PRO A 465 2.93 29.73 8.81
C PRO A 465 3.11 29.41 10.28
N GLU A 466 3.42 30.43 11.07
CA GLU A 466 3.72 30.28 12.49
C GLU A 466 2.43 30.16 13.31
N THR A 467 1.32 30.72 12.82
CA THR A 467 0.05 30.80 13.54
C THR A 467 -1.15 30.42 12.68
N ARG A 468 -2.21 29.93 13.33
CA ARG A 468 -3.50 29.65 12.65
C ARG A 468 -4.15 30.93 12.12
N MET A 469 -3.97 32.04 12.82
CA MET A 469 -4.47 33.36 12.44
C MET A 469 -4.00 33.76 11.03
N GLN A 470 -2.73 33.55 10.70
CA GLN A 470 -2.19 33.82 9.36
C GLN A 470 -2.89 33.02 8.25
N VAL A 471 -3.39 31.82 8.55
CA VAL A 471 -4.11 30.99 7.58
C VAL A 471 -5.56 31.45 7.44
N GLU A 472 -6.20 31.82 8.55
CA GLU A 472 -7.56 32.35 8.59
C GLU A 472 -7.66 33.70 7.86
N ASP A 473 -6.63 34.54 7.96
CA ASP A 473 -6.55 35.80 7.22
C ASP A 473 -6.52 35.56 5.70
N VAL A 474 -5.71 34.59 5.24
CA VAL A 474 -5.61 34.22 3.82
C VAL A 474 -6.90 33.58 3.31
N GLU A 475 -7.61 32.84 4.15
CA GLU A 475 -8.93 32.27 3.82
C GLU A 475 -10.00 33.34 3.70
N SER A 476 -10.00 34.30 4.61
CA SER A 476 -10.92 35.42 4.59
C SER A 476 -10.70 36.28 3.35
N ALA A 477 -9.43 36.56 3.02
CA ALA A 477 -9.05 37.23 1.77
C ALA A 477 -9.54 36.46 0.54
N TRP A 478 -9.39 35.13 0.53
CA TRP A 478 -9.86 34.29 -0.57
C TRP A 478 -11.38 34.29 -0.74
N GLU A 479 -12.14 34.19 0.35
CA GLU A 479 -13.61 34.26 0.30
C GLU A 479 -14.10 35.57 -0.32
N LEU A 480 -13.45 36.70 0.01
CA LEU A 480 -13.77 38.01 -0.56
C LEU A 480 -13.47 38.08 -2.07
N VAL A 481 -12.31 37.56 -2.49
CA VAL A 481 -11.95 37.50 -3.92
C VAL A 481 -12.91 36.59 -4.68
N ARG A 482 -13.24 35.41 -4.12
CA ARG A 482 -14.15 34.46 -4.77
C ARG A 482 -15.54 35.06 -4.98
N LYS A 483 -16.13 35.65 -3.95
CA LYS A 483 -17.47 36.26 -4.03
C LYS A 483 -17.58 37.37 -5.08
N ARG A 484 -16.48 38.10 -5.33
CA ARG A 484 -16.44 39.17 -6.34
C ARG A 484 -16.13 38.68 -7.75
N GLY A 485 -15.64 37.44 -7.88
CA GLY A 485 -15.26 36.83 -9.15
C GLY A 485 -16.22 35.79 -9.70
N GLU A 486 -17.18 35.35 -8.90
CA GLU A 486 -18.30 34.56 -9.38
C GLU A 486 -19.28 35.52 -10.07
N PRO A 487 -19.59 35.33 -11.37
CA PRO A 487 -20.59 36.14 -12.04
C PRO A 487 -21.95 35.92 -11.36
N ASP A 488 -22.67 37.00 -11.05
CA ASP A 488 -24.03 36.94 -10.52
C ASP A 488 -24.89 36.12 -11.51
N GLU A 489 -25.28 34.91 -11.14
CA GLU A 489 -26.17 34.04 -11.93
C GLU A 489 -27.58 34.66 -12.14
N GLU A 490 -27.86 35.85 -11.60
CA GLU A 490 -29.16 36.52 -11.67
C GLU A 490 -29.33 37.52 -12.84
N THR A 491 -28.39 37.62 -13.79
CA THR A 491 -28.55 38.49 -14.99
C THR A 491 -28.48 37.75 -16.34
N GLY A 492 -28.89 36.47 -16.37
CA GLY A 492 -29.13 35.70 -17.60
C GLY A 492 -30.59 35.69 -18.02
#